data_AF-A0A522BMF0-F1
#
_entry.id   AF-A0A522BMF0-F1
#
_cell.length_a   1.000
_cell.length_b   1.000
_cell.length_c   1.000
_cell.angle_alpha   90.00
_cell.angle_beta   90.00
_cell.angle_gamma   90.00
#
_symmetry.space_group_name_H-M   'P 1'
#
loop_
_entity.id
_entity.type
_entity.pdbx_description
1 polymer ?
#
loop_
_entity_poly.entity_id
_entity_poly.type
_entity_poly.pdbx_seq_one_letter_code
_entity_poly.pdbx_strand_id
1 'polypeptide(L)'
;MKKFLIPAFVLGLAFVFTGALAAELDPAKKLFEEKCGNCHPTEKSAAVSKDPKILADTVKLMMSKKVGFISDADAKIITDYLLKIGGK
;
A
#
# COMPACT_ATOMS: atom_id res chain seq x y z
N MET A 1 -17.47 -45.42 31.66
CA MET A 1 -18.91 -45.14 31.45
C MET A 1 -19.25 -43.73 31.93
N LYS A 2 -19.25 -42.73 31.03
CA LYS A 2 -20.30 -41.69 30.94
C LYS A 2 -19.97 -40.77 29.78
N LYS A 3 -20.84 -40.87 28.78
CA LYS A 3 -20.83 -40.17 27.50
C LYS A 3 -21.27 -38.73 27.76
N PHE A 4 -20.42 -37.75 27.49
CA PHE A 4 -20.88 -36.38 27.28
C PHE A 4 -21.11 -36.19 25.79
N LEU A 5 -22.33 -36.54 25.37
CA LEU A 5 -22.94 -36.06 24.14
C LEU A 5 -23.33 -34.59 24.38
N ILE A 6 -22.70 -33.65 23.69
CA ILE A 6 -23.25 -32.31 23.46
C ILE A 6 -23.53 -32.22 21.96
N PRO A 7 -24.80 -31.97 21.55
CA PRO A 7 -25.24 -32.11 20.18
C PRO A 7 -24.74 -30.95 19.31
N ALA A 8 -24.51 -31.28 18.05
CA ALA A 8 -24.37 -30.34 16.96
C ALA A 8 -25.63 -29.47 16.82
N PHE A 9 -25.49 -28.14 16.90
CA PHE A 9 -26.19 -27.24 15.97
C PHE A 9 -25.72 -25.80 16.18
N VAL A 10 -25.19 -25.21 15.10
CA VAL A 10 -25.36 -23.81 14.70
C VAL A 10 -24.95 -22.75 15.71
N LEU A 11 -23.80 -22.11 15.47
CA LEU A 11 -23.74 -20.66 15.19
C LEU A 11 -22.29 -20.25 14.92
N GLY A 12 -22.06 -19.47 13.87
CA GLY A 12 -20.75 -18.87 13.57
C GLY A 12 -20.31 -19.14 12.13
N LEU A 13 -21.14 -18.80 11.14
CA LEU A 13 -20.86 -17.61 10.32
C LEU A 13 -19.40 -17.57 9.85
N ALA A 14 -19.21 -18.09 8.63
CA ALA A 14 -18.31 -17.58 7.61
C ALA A 14 -17.51 -16.32 8.00
N PHE A 15 -16.42 -16.49 8.74
CA PHE A 15 -15.34 -15.51 8.76
C PHE A 15 -14.38 -15.84 7.61
N VAL A 16 -14.90 -15.81 6.38
CA VAL A 16 -14.05 -15.63 5.19
C VAL A 16 -13.88 -14.12 5.03
N PHE A 17 -13.19 -13.51 5.98
CA PHE A 17 -12.89 -12.08 5.96
C PHE A 17 -11.70 -11.87 5.02
N THR A 18 -12.00 -11.77 3.72
CA THR A 18 -11.42 -10.81 2.77
C THR A 18 -10.01 -10.30 3.08
N GLY A 19 -9.00 -11.18 3.01
CA GLY A 19 -7.58 -10.81 3.17
C GLY A 19 -6.89 -10.29 1.90
N ALA A 20 -7.56 -10.30 0.74
CA ALA A 20 -6.91 -10.05 -0.55
C ALA A 20 -6.44 -8.59 -0.76
N LEU A 21 -7.00 -7.62 -0.04
CA LEU A 21 -6.68 -6.21 -0.26
C LEU A 21 -5.38 -5.76 0.43
N ALA A 22 -4.96 -6.43 1.50
CA ALA A 22 -3.73 -6.09 2.23
C ALA A 22 -2.47 -6.61 1.51
N ALA A 23 -2.57 -7.75 0.81
CA ALA A 23 -1.44 -8.38 0.15
C ALA A 23 -0.93 -7.59 -1.07
N GLU A 24 -1.78 -6.78 -1.72
CA GLU A 24 -1.39 -5.96 -2.87
C GLU A 24 -0.73 -4.63 -2.46
N LEU A 25 -1.05 -4.12 -1.26
CA LEU A 25 -0.43 -2.92 -0.70
C LEU A 25 0.97 -3.18 -0.17
N ASP A 26 1.26 -4.38 0.32
CA ASP A 26 2.56 -4.70 0.93
C ASP A 26 3.76 -4.54 -0.04
N PRO A 27 3.72 -5.06 -1.29
CA PRO A 27 4.78 -4.83 -2.26
C PRO A 27 4.92 -3.38 -2.70
N ALA A 28 3.78 -2.69 -2.90
CA ALA A 28 3.78 -1.30 -3.35
C ALA A 28 4.27 -0.34 -2.25
N LYS A 29 3.88 -0.60 -1.00
CA LYS A 29 4.39 0.08 0.19
C LYS A 29 5.89 -0.13 0.34
N LYS A 30 6.36 -1.37 0.24
CA LYS A 30 7.79 -1.68 0.34
C LYS A 30 8.60 -0.96 -0.74
N LEU A 31 8.13 -0.97 -1.99
CA LEU A 31 8.77 -0.24 -3.08
C LEU A 31 8.82 1.28 -2.80
N PHE A 32 7.71 1.84 -2.32
CA PHE A 32 7.65 3.23 -1.90
C PHE A 32 8.65 3.56 -0.78
N GLU A 33 8.72 2.75 0.27
CA GLU A 33 9.65 2.95 1.38
C GLU A 33 11.11 2.83 0.92
N GLU A 34 11.43 1.84 0.08
CA GLU A 34 12.78 1.62 -0.46
C GLU A 34 13.24 2.78 -1.35
N LYS A 35 12.35 3.27 -2.24
CA LYS A 35 12.69 4.32 -3.20
C LYS A 35 12.58 5.73 -2.60
N CYS A 36 11.48 6.04 -1.92
CA CYS A 36 11.21 7.40 -1.43
C CYS A 36 11.84 7.67 -0.06
N GLY A 37 12.05 6.65 0.77
CA GLY A 37 12.72 6.78 2.07
C GLY A 37 14.24 6.90 1.99
N ASN A 38 14.85 6.69 0.82
CA ASN A 38 16.30 6.68 0.66
C ASN A 38 16.97 8.07 0.81
N CYS A 39 16.25 9.15 0.49
CA CYS A 39 16.81 10.50 0.45
C CYS A 39 16.29 11.42 1.56
N HIS A 40 15.05 11.20 2.01
CA HIS A 40 14.40 11.96 3.07
C HIS A 40 13.23 11.16 3.65
N PRO A 41 12.68 11.56 4.81
CA PRO A 41 11.54 10.86 5.41
C PRO A 41 10.34 10.79 4.46
N THR A 42 9.64 9.65 4.46
CA THR A 42 8.51 9.34 3.55
C THR A 42 7.27 10.19 3.82
N GLU A 43 7.18 10.81 4.99
CA GLU A 43 6.10 11.70 5.41
C GLU A 43 6.01 12.92 4.47
N LYS A 44 7.14 13.39 3.93
CA LYS A 44 7.15 14.49 2.95
C LYS A 44 6.46 14.10 1.64
N SER A 45 6.61 12.86 1.20
CA SER A 45 5.95 12.34 0.00
C SER A 45 4.48 11.96 0.24
N ALA A 46 4.15 11.49 1.45
CA ALA A 46 2.78 11.12 1.82
C ALA A 46 1.87 12.34 2.07
N ALA A 47 2.45 13.51 2.34
CA ALA A 47 1.73 14.77 2.53
C ALA A 47 1.46 15.55 1.22
N VAL A 48 1.80 14.99 0.05
CA VAL A 48 1.55 15.63 -1.25
C VAL A 48 0.05 15.62 -1.59
N SER A 49 -0.38 16.60 -2.41
CA SER A 49 -1.75 16.72 -2.94
C SER A 49 -2.32 15.40 -3.47
N LYS A 50 -3.65 15.20 -3.30
CA LYS A 50 -4.40 14.06 -3.91
C LYS A 50 -4.60 14.20 -5.41
N ASP A 51 -4.22 15.32 -6.02
CA ASP A 51 -4.32 15.51 -7.47
C ASP A 51 -3.34 14.56 -8.17
N PRO A 52 -3.82 13.61 -8.99
CA PRO A 52 -2.97 12.64 -9.69
C PRO A 52 -1.92 13.29 -10.59
N LYS A 53 -2.24 14.45 -11.19
CA LYS A 53 -1.30 15.17 -12.05
C LYS A 53 -0.18 15.80 -11.22
N ILE A 54 -0.53 16.47 -10.12
CA ILE A 54 0.47 17.09 -9.22
C ILE A 54 1.39 16.01 -8.62
N LEU A 55 0.81 14.88 -8.24
CA LEU A 55 1.56 13.76 -7.69
C LEU A 55 2.51 13.14 -8.73
N ALA A 56 2.03 12.88 -9.96
CA ALA A 56 2.87 12.37 -11.03
C ALA A 56 4.01 13.34 -11.39
N ASP A 57 3.75 14.64 -11.42
CA ASP A 57 4.78 15.67 -11.64
C ASP A 57 5.80 15.70 -10.49
N THR A 58 5.35 15.47 -9.25
CA THR A 58 6.23 15.37 -8.07
C THR A 58 7.13 14.14 -8.15
N VAL A 59 6.59 12.97 -8.51
CA VAL A 59 7.40 11.75 -8.68
C VAL A 59 8.43 11.93 -9.79
N LYS A 60 8.05 12.54 -10.92
CA LYS A 60 9.00 12.89 -12.00
C LYS A 60 10.09 13.85 -11.54
N LEU A 61 9.73 14.86 -10.73
CA LEU A 61 10.72 15.74 -10.13
C LEU A 61 11.72 14.95 -9.29
N MET A 62 11.27 13.99 -8.47
CA MET A 62 12.16 13.15 -7.66
C MET A 62 13.04 12.25 -8.53
N MET A 63 12.50 11.68 -9.62
CA MET A 63 13.29 10.91 -10.60
C MET A 63 14.43 11.76 -11.18
N SER A 64 14.19 13.05 -11.46
CA SER A 64 15.23 13.96 -11.98
C SER A 64 16.36 14.25 -10.98
N LYS A 65 16.11 14.09 -9.66
CA LYS A 65 17.13 14.31 -8.63
C LYS A 65 18.12 13.15 -8.53
N LYS A 66 17.72 11.95 -8.95
CA LYS A 66 18.56 10.75 -8.94
C LYS A 66 18.19 9.87 -10.15
N VAL A 67 18.72 10.26 -11.31
CA VAL A 67 18.42 9.62 -12.60
C VAL A 67 18.68 8.12 -12.54
N GLY A 68 17.72 7.32 -13.02
CA GLY A 68 17.80 5.86 -13.07
C GLY A 68 17.49 5.13 -11.75
N PHE A 69 17.24 5.86 -10.65
CA PHE A 69 16.94 5.23 -9.36
C PHE A 69 15.48 4.76 -9.23
N ILE A 70 14.56 5.53 -9.81
CA ILE A 70 13.14 5.20 -9.92
C ILE A 70 12.87 5.05 -11.43
N SER A 71 12.42 3.86 -11.84
CA SER A 71 12.02 3.60 -13.23
C SER A 71 10.61 4.14 -13.51
N ASP A 72 10.21 4.22 -14.78
CA ASP A 72 8.83 4.60 -15.13
C ASP A 72 7.79 3.62 -14.57
N ALA A 73 8.13 2.33 -14.50
CA ALA A 73 7.30 1.30 -13.89
C ALA A 73 7.16 1.51 -12.37
N ASP A 74 8.27 1.78 -11.68
CA ASP A 74 8.26 2.11 -10.25
C ASP A 74 7.43 3.37 -10.00
N ALA A 75 7.62 4.41 -10.82
CA ALA A 75 6.90 5.67 -10.70
C ALA A 75 5.39 5.48 -10.79
N LYS A 76 4.92 4.61 -11.70
CA LYS A 76 3.49 4.27 -11.78
C LYS A 76 3.00 3.58 -10.51
N ILE A 77 3.71 2.55 -10.03
CA ILE A 77 3.32 1.79 -8.83
C ILE A 77 3.31 2.70 -7.59
N ILE A 78 4.32 3.55 -7.44
CA ILE A 78 4.44 4.51 -6.33
C ILE A 78 3.33 5.56 -6.38
N THR A 79 3.01 6.09 -7.57
CA THR A 79 1.91 7.05 -7.73
C THR A 79 0.57 6.42 -7.37
N ASP A 80 0.30 5.21 -7.87
CA ASP A 80 -0.93 4.47 -7.56
C ASP A 80 -1.03 4.17 -6.05
N TYR A 81 0.08 3.80 -5.41
CA TYR A 81 0.14 3.58 -3.97
C TYR A 81 -0.15 4.88 -3.19
N LEU A 82 0.51 5.98 -3.54
CA LEU A 82 0.34 7.27 -2.89
C LEU A 82 -1.09 7.81 -3.05
N LEU A 83 -1.79 7.57 -4.16
CA LEU A 83 -3.21 7.90 -4.31
C LEU A 83 -4.11 7.04 -3.40
N LYS A 84 -3.76 5.77 -3.19
CA LYS A 84 -4.50 4.84 -2.31
C LYS A 84 -4.33 5.20 -0.82
N ILE A 85 -3.13 5.58 -0.40
CA ILE A 85 -2.84 5.96 0.99
C ILE A 85 -3.00 7.48 1.27
N GLY A 86 -3.11 8.26 0.20
CA GLY A 86 -3.05 9.71 0.20
C GLY A 86 -4.30 10.38 0.75
N GLY A 87 -4.11 11.04 1.89
CA GLY A 87 -4.87 12.19 2.36
C GLY A 87 -5.85 11.90 3.49
N LYS A 88 -5.41 12.24 4.71
CA LYS A 88 -6.29 12.80 5.73
C LYS A 88 -6.30 14.32 5.55
#